data_AF-A0A0S8ED59-F1
#
_entry.id   AF-A0A0S8ED59-F1
#
_cell.length_a   1.000
_cell.length_b   1.000
_cell.length_c   1.000
_cell.angle_alpha   90.00
_cell.angle_beta   90.00
_cell.angle_gamma   90.00
#
_symmetry.space_group_name_H-M   'P 1'
#
loop_
_entity.id
_entity.type
_entity.pdbx_description
1 polymer ?
#
loop_
_entity_poly.entity_id
_entity_poly.type
_entity_poly.pdbx_seq_one_letter_code
_entity_poly.pdbx_strand_id
1 'polypeptide(L)'
;MSDREEIHSTLQEARKELLAAIDGLTPQQMTTPVYDDWSVKDILTHIVSWEEIAMPDFRRVARGHLPALASFKEPEVDKWNAMLMSLRRSFPLDQVMYELEASRKATMVVLDSLPDERLVPFVRMWADVAARHDREHAQDIRQWREKEGI
;
A
#
# COMPACT_ATOMS: atom_id res chain seq x y z
N MET A 1 19.40 15.13 -1.39
CA MET A 1 18.04 15.08 -1.97
C MET A 1 17.12 15.79 -1.00
N SER A 2 16.04 16.40 -1.48
CA SER A 2 15.01 16.98 -0.62
C SER A 2 14.15 15.90 0.04
N ASP A 3 13.42 16.25 1.11
CA ASP A 3 12.49 15.32 1.76
C ASP A 3 11.47 14.74 0.78
N ARG A 4 11.00 15.59 -0.14
CA ARG A 4 10.07 15.22 -1.21
C ARG A 4 10.65 14.17 -2.14
N GLU A 5 11.85 14.42 -2.66
CA GLU A 5 12.53 13.49 -3.58
C GLU A 5 12.75 12.13 -2.91
N GLU A 6 13.15 12.12 -1.63
CA GLU A 6 13.34 10.88 -0.87
C GLU A 6 12.03 10.12 -0.65
N ILE A 7 10.95 10.80 -0.26
CA ILE A 7 9.63 10.19 -0.09
C ILE A 7 9.14 9.59 -1.41
N HIS A 8 9.28 10.34 -2.51
CA HIS A 8 8.87 9.90 -3.85
C HIS A 8 9.65 8.66 -4.29
N SER A 9 10.98 8.70 -4.23
CA SER A 9 11.86 7.57 -4.60
C SER A 9 11.54 6.34 -3.73
N THR A 10 11.43 6.51 -2.42
CA THR A 10 11.12 5.42 -1.47
C THR A 10 9.82 4.69 -1.83
N LEU A 11 8.76 5.46 -2.10
CA LEU A 11 7.47 4.91 -2.49
C LEU A 11 7.55 4.24 -3.88
N GLN A 12 8.08 4.94 -4.89
CA GLN A 12 8.14 4.43 -6.26
C GLN A 12 8.95 3.14 -6.37
N GLU A 13 10.10 3.06 -5.70
CA GLU A 13 10.95 1.87 -5.70
C GLU A 13 10.24 0.68 -5.05
N ALA A 14 9.62 0.88 -3.88
CA ALA A 14 8.88 -0.18 -3.20
C ALA A 14 7.71 -0.70 -4.04
N ARG A 15 6.95 0.20 -4.70
CA ARG A 15 5.86 -0.23 -5.59
C ARG A 15 6.38 -0.98 -6.81
N LYS A 16 7.51 -0.57 -7.37
CA LYS A 16 8.16 -1.29 -8.47
C LYS A 16 8.58 -2.69 -8.05
N GLU A 17 9.11 -2.87 -6.85
CA GLU A 17 9.46 -4.18 -6.31
C GLU A 17 8.23 -5.10 -6.14
N LEU A 18 7.10 -4.55 -5.67
CA LEU A 18 5.84 -5.28 -5.58
C LEU A 18 5.28 -5.68 -6.95
N LEU A 19 5.27 -4.73 -7.90
CA LEU A 19 4.84 -5.01 -9.28
C LEU A 19 5.72 -6.07 -9.94
N ALA A 20 7.03 -6.04 -9.71
CA ALA A 20 7.94 -7.07 -10.20
C ALA A 20 7.68 -8.45 -9.58
N ALA A 21 7.23 -8.53 -8.32
CA ALA A 21 6.90 -9.80 -7.67
C ALA A 21 5.68 -10.49 -8.31
N ILE A 22 4.73 -9.72 -8.84
CA ILE A 22 3.51 -10.23 -9.48
C ILE A 22 3.62 -10.33 -11.00
N ASP A 23 4.69 -9.82 -11.60
CA ASP A 23 4.89 -9.85 -13.05
C ASP A 23 4.93 -11.29 -13.57
N GLY A 24 4.23 -11.52 -14.68
CA GLY A 24 4.08 -12.84 -15.31
C GLY A 24 3.11 -13.81 -14.62
N LEU A 25 2.52 -13.46 -13.48
CA LEU A 25 1.49 -14.31 -12.86
C LEU A 25 0.19 -14.30 -13.69
N THR A 26 -0.36 -15.50 -13.91
CA THR A 26 -1.67 -15.65 -14.55
C THR A 26 -2.81 -15.21 -13.63
N PRO A 27 -4.00 -14.89 -14.15
CA PRO A 27 -5.17 -14.58 -13.30
C PRO A 27 -5.51 -15.67 -12.29
N GLN A 28 -5.29 -16.93 -12.65
CA GLN A 28 -5.49 -18.06 -11.74
C GLN A 28 -4.49 -18.01 -10.58
N GLN A 29 -3.20 -17.80 -10.88
CA GLN A 29 -2.16 -17.69 -9.85
C GLN A 29 -2.38 -16.47 -8.95
N MET A 30 -2.84 -15.34 -9.52
CA MET A 30 -3.16 -14.12 -8.77
C MET A 30 -4.29 -14.32 -7.73
N THR A 31 -5.10 -15.36 -7.91
CA THR A 31 -6.25 -15.68 -7.03
C THR A 31 -6.04 -16.95 -6.19
N THR A 32 -4.87 -17.58 -6.31
CA THR A 32 -4.46 -18.71 -5.45
C THR A 32 -3.93 -18.18 -4.12
N PRO A 33 -4.23 -18.84 -2.98
CA PRO A 33 -3.66 -18.49 -1.68
C PRO A 33 -2.12 -18.54 -1.66
N VAL A 34 -1.52 -17.52 -1.05
CA VAL A 34 -0.07 -17.30 -0.87
C VAL A 34 0.34 -17.72 0.54
N TYR A 35 -0.34 -17.20 1.56
CA TYR A 35 -0.23 -17.59 2.96
C TYR A 35 -1.62 -17.57 3.59
N ASP A 36 -1.86 -18.50 4.52
CA ASP A 36 -3.18 -18.76 5.11
C ASP A 36 -4.28 -18.83 4.04
N ASP A 37 -5.25 -17.91 4.08
CA ASP A 37 -6.36 -17.79 3.15
C ASP A 37 -6.22 -16.59 2.18
N TRP A 38 -5.07 -15.91 2.17
CA TRP A 38 -4.85 -14.69 1.39
C TRP A 38 -4.21 -14.99 0.05
N SER A 39 -4.90 -14.63 -1.03
CA SER A 39 -4.32 -14.65 -2.38
C SER A 39 -3.48 -13.41 -2.68
N VAL A 40 -2.72 -13.41 -3.79
CA VAL A 40 -2.03 -12.20 -4.26
C VAL A 40 -3.02 -11.04 -4.44
N LYS A 41 -4.20 -11.30 -5.00
CA LYS A 41 -5.27 -10.31 -5.14
C LYS A 41 -5.69 -9.73 -3.78
N ASP A 42 -5.81 -10.56 -2.75
CA ASP A 42 -6.20 -10.11 -1.41
C ASP A 42 -5.13 -9.23 -0.77
N ILE A 43 -3.86 -9.61 -0.93
CA ILE A 43 -2.69 -8.83 -0.50
C ILE A 43 -2.70 -7.45 -1.16
N LEU A 44 -2.89 -7.37 -2.48
CA LEU A 44 -2.96 -6.10 -3.20
C LEU A 44 -4.15 -5.24 -2.75
N THR A 45 -5.31 -5.87 -2.55
CA THR A 45 -6.52 -5.20 -2.02
C THR A 45 -6.26 -4.57 -0.65
N HIS A 46 -5.56 -5.29 0.22
CA HIS A 46 -5.18 -4.82 1.54
C HIS A 46 -4.20 -3.64 1.51
N ILE A 47 -3.16 -3.71 0.68
CA ILE A 47 -2.20 -2.62 0.48
C ILE A 47 -2.92 -1.36 0.02
N VAL A 48 -3.76 -1.47 -1.02
CA VAL A 48 -4.54 -0.36 -1.56
C VAL A 48 -5.44 0.25 -0.49
N SER A 49 -6.10 -0.59 0.32
CA SER A 49 -7.02 -0.11 1.36
C SER A 49 -6.32 0.80 2.36
N TRP A 50 -5.11 0.45 2.80
CA TRP A 50 -4.33 1.30 3.71
C TRP A 50 -3.86 2.61 3.08
N GLU A 51 -3.48 2.57 1.80
CA GLU A 51 -3.09 3.77 1.05
C GLU A 51 -4.29 4.73 0.90
N GLU A 52 -5.47 4.22 0.55
CA GLU A 52 -6.70 5.01 0.45
C GLU A 52 -7.13 5.62 1.80
N ILE A 53 -7.00 4.87 2.90
CA ILE A 53 -7.33 5.36 4.26
C ILE A 53 -6.43 6.53 4.68
N ALA A 54 -5.19 6.59 4.18
CA ALA A 54 -4.26 7.68 4.49
C ALA A 54 -4.58 8.98 3.73
N MET A 55 -5.27 8.91 2.59
CA MET A 55 -5.52 10.07 1.72
C MET A 55 -6.20 11.26 2.42
N PRO A 56 -7.24 11.07 3.25
CA PRO A 56 -7.83 12.16 4.02
C PRO A 56 -6.84 12.83 4.98
N ASP A 57 -5.86 12.10 5.50
CA ASP A 57 -4.88 12.63 6.46
C ASP A 57 -3.85 13.54 5.82
N PHE A 58 -3.44 13.29 4.57
CA PHE A 58 -2.62 14.26 3.84
C PHE A 58 -3.33 15.62 3.71
N ARG A 59 -4.64 15.63 3.47
CA ARG A 59 -5.42 16.87 3.45
C ARG A 59 -5.47 17.57 4.81
N ARG A 60 -5.46 16.82 5.92
CA ARG A 60 -5.38 17.39 7.29
C ARG A 60 -4.01 18.01 7.53
N VAL A 61 -2.96 17.27 7.20
CA VAL A 61 -1.57 17.72 7.31
C VAL A 61 -1.31 18.98 6.48
N ALA A 62 -1.87 19.07 5.27
CA ALA A 62 -1.79 20.26 4.42
C ALA A 62 -2.30 21.54 5.11
N ARG A 63 -3.29 21.42 5.99
CA ARG A 63 -3.86 22.53 6.77
C ARG A 63 -3.21 22.69 8.15
N GLY A 64 -2.14 21.96 8.44
CA GLY A 64 -1.46 21.97 9.73
C GLY A 64 -2.21 21.25 10.85
N HIS A 65 -3.18 20.39 10.53
CA HIS A 65 -3.91 19.60 11.52
C HIS A 65 -3.24 18.24 11.76
N LEU A 66 -3.52 17.65 12.93
CA LEU A 66 -3.08 16.29 13.22
C LEU A 66 -3.83 15.27 12.33
N PRO A 67 -3.12 14.28 11.77
CA PRO A 67 -3.73 13.17 11.03
C PRO A 67 -4.42 12.21 12.00
N ALA A 68 -5.52 11.61 11.57
CA ALA A 68 -6.27 10.64 12.37
C ALA A 68 -5.45 9.36 12.62
N LEU A 69 -4.69 8.90 11.61
CA LEU A 69 -3.83 7.73 11.71
C LEU A 69 -2.71 7.89 12.74
N ALA A 70 -2.32 9.11 13.13
CA ALA A 70 -1.38 9.29 14.24
C ALA A 70 -1.95 8.86 15.60
N SER A 71 -3.27 8.70 15.72
CA SER A 71 -3.93 8.16 16.92
C SER A 71 -4.21 6.65 16.82
N PHE A 72 -3.88 6.02 15.69
CA PHE A 72 -4.12 4.61 15.45
C PHE A 72 -3.23 3.75 16.36
N LYS A 73 -3.79 2.66 16.88
CA LYS A 73 -3.05 1.74 17.77
C LYS A 73 -2.83 0.40 17.09
N GLU A 74 -1.60 -0.10 17.18
CA GLU A 74 -1.21 -1.38 16.57
C GLU A 74 -2.15 -2.56 16.89
N PRO A 75 -2.68 -2.75 18.13
CA PRO A 75 -3.62 -3.83 18.43
C PRO A 75 -4.96 -3.74 17.68
N GLU A 76 -5.24 -2.64 16.97
CA GLU A 76 -6.43 -2.47 16.15
C GLU A 76 -6.20 -2.87 14.69
N VAL A 77 -4.94 -3.04 14.23
CA VAL A 77 -4.61 -3.37 12.83
C VAL A 77 -5.40 -4.59 12.35
N ASP A 78 -5.41 -5.68 13.10
CA ASP A 78 -6.11 -6.92 12.70
C ASP A 78 -7.62 -6.72 12.54
N LYS A 79 -8.23 -5.91 13.42
CA LYS A 79 -9.67 -5.61 13.34
C LYS A 79 -9.98 -4.78 12.10
N TRP A 80 -9.13 -3.81 11.79
CA TRP A 80 -9.26 -3.00 10.58
C TRP A 80 -9.03 -3.83 9.32
N ASN A 81 -8.01 -4.69 9.30
CA ASN A 81 -7.75 -5.60 8.19
C ASN A 81 -8.94 -6.53 7.95
N ALA A 82 -9.48 -7.15 9.00
CA ALA A 82 -10.67 -7.99 8.90
C ALA A 82 -11.89 -7.21 8.38
N MET A 83 -12.12 -5.99 8.88
CA MET A 83 -13.20 -5.13 8.40
C MET A 83 -13.02 -4.79 6.91
N LEU A 84 -11.86 -4.28 6.51
CA LEU A 84 -11.58 -3.87 5.13
C LEU A 84 -11.70 -5.04 4.17
N MET A 85 -11.14 -6.20 4.54
CA MET A 85 -11.25 -7.40 3.73
C MET A 85 -12.67 -7.93 3.67
N SER A 86 -13.48 -7.83 4.73
CA SER A 86 -14.90 -8.21 4.66
C SER A 86 -15.69 -7.40 3.62
N LEU A 87 -15.27 -6.16 3.36
CA LEU A 87 -15.90 -5.26 2.40
C LEU A 87 -15.36 -5.43 0.98
N ARG A 88 -14.08 -5.81 0.82
CA ARG A 88 -13.36 -5.71 -0.46
C ARG A 88 -12.84 -7.02 -1.01
N ARG A 89 -12.82 -8.11 -0.24
CA ARG A 89 -12.27 -9.41 -0.68
C ARG A 89 -12.94 -9.94 -1.96
N SER A 90 -14.22 -9.62 -2.18
CA SER A 90 -14.95 -10.04 -3.37
C SER A 90 -14.68 -9.20 -4.61
N PHE A 91 -13.84 -8.16 -4.54
CA PHE A 91 -13.54 -7.33 -5.71
C PHE A 91 -12.84 -8.17 -6.79
N PRO A 92 -13.18 -7.95 -8.07
CA PRO A 92 -12.57 -8.67 -9.17
C PRO A 92 -11.12 -8.20 -9.37
N LEU A 93 -10.27 -9.09 -9.90
CA LEU A 93 -8.83 -8.83 -10.02
C LEU A 93 -8.51 -7.58 -10.85
N ASP A 94 -9.25 -7.34 -11.93
CA ASP A 94 -9.10 -6.17 -12.79
C ASP A 94 -9.34 -4.85 -12.03
N GLN A 95 -10.37 -4.80 -11.18
CA GLN A 95 -10.62 -3.67 -10.30
C GLN A 95 -9.47 -3.46 -9.32
N VAL A 96 -8.98 -4.53 -8.67
CA VAL A 96 -7.89 -4.43 -7.69
C VAL A 96 -6.60 -3.93 -8.36
N MET A 97 -6.29 -4.40 -9.57
CA MET A 97 -5.13 -3.94 -10.34
C MET A 97 -5.26 -2.46 -10.75
N TYR A 98 -6.47 -2.04 -11.17
CA TYR A 98 -6.75 -0.64 -11.46
C TYR A 98 -6.58 0.25 -10.22
N GLU A 99 -7.14 -0.17 -9.09
CA GLU A 99 -7.06 0.57 -7.83
C GLU A 99 -5.62 0.65 -7.30
N LEU A 100 -4.81 -0.40 -7.48
CA LEU A 100 -3.39 -0.39 -7.14
C LEU A 100 -2.61 0.68 -7.90
N GLU A 101 -2.85 0.81 -9.20
CA GLU A 101 -2.22 1.86 -10.00
C GLU A 101 -2.76 3.25 -9.62
N ALA A 102 -4.08 3.36 -9.49
CA ALA A 102 -4.76 4.63 -9.20
C ALA A 102 -4.39 5.19 -7.81
N SER A 103 -4.29 4.33 -6.79
CA SER A 103 -3.97 4.74 -5.41
C SER A 103 -2.62 5.43 -5.36
N ARG A 104 -1.57 4.84 -5.95
CA ARG A 104 -0.23 5.42 -5.93
C ARG A 104 -0.13 6.69 -6.75
N LYS A 105 -0.80 6.75 -7.90
CA LYS A 105 -0.90 8.00 -8.69
C LYS A 105 -1.54 9.12 -7.86
N ALA A 106 -2.65 8.83 -7.18
CA ALA A 106 -3.34 9.80 -6.33
C ALA A 106 -2.48 10.23 -5.13
N THR A 107 -1.75 9.29 -4.51
CA THR A 107 -0.77 9.58 -3.46
C THR A 107 0.27 10.58 -3.96
N MET A 108 0.93 10.32 -5.10
CA MET A 108 1.96 11.21 -5.63
C MET A 108 1.43 12.63 -5.87
N VAL A 109 0.25 12.74 -6.50
CA VAL A 109 -0.39 14.05 -6.75
C VAL A 109 -0.66 14.81 -5.45
N VAL A 110 -1.13 14.13 -4.41
CA VAL A 110 -1.39 14.79 -3.13
C VAL A 110 -0.10 15.16 -2.42
N LEU A 111 0.91 14.29 -2.42
CA LEU A 111 2.23 14.61 -1.88
C LEU A 111 2.82 15.85 -2.56
N ASP A 112 2.78 15.92 -3.89
CA ASP A 112 3.20 17.07 -4.71
C ASP A 112 2.52 18.39 -4.32
N SER A 113 1.30 18.32 -3.80
CA SER A 113 0.55 19.50 -3.38
C SER A 113 0.84 19.98 -1.95
N LEU A 114 1.52 19.17 -1.13
CA LEU A 114 1.84 19.55 0.25
C LEU A 114 2.98 20.57 0.29
N PRO A 115 2.97 21.57 1.19
CA PRO A 115 4.17 22.37 1.47
C PRO A 115 5.30 21.47 2.02
N ASP A 116 6.55 21.76 1.66
CA ASP A 116 7.71 20.94 2.06
C ASP A 116 7.82 20.82 3.59
N GLU A 117 7.53 21.89 4.33
CA GLU A 117 7.55 21.90 5.80
C GLU A 117 6.47 21.01 6.44
N ARG A 118 5.55 20.45 5.65
CA ARG A 118 4.50 19.52 6.09
C ARG A 118 4.82 18.06 5.75
N LEU A 119 5.89 17.79 5.01
CA LEU A 119 6.32 16.43 4.68
C LEU A 119 6.91 15.68 5.88
N VAL A 120 7.31 16.39 6.93
CA VAL A 120 7.92 15.82 8.13
C VAL A 120 7.14 16.30 9.37
N PRO A 121 6.92 15.43 10.39
CA PRO A 121 7.38 14.03 10.47
C PRO A 121 6.40 13.00 9.90
N PHE A 122 5.10 13.29 9.90
CA PHE A 122 4.08 12.25 9.65
C PHE A 122 4.15 11.66 8.24
N VAL A 123 4.26 12.50 7.21
CA VAL A 123 4.19 12.03 5.82
C VAL A 123 5.41 11.15 5.48
N ARG A 124 6.60 11.55 5.94
CA ARG A 124 7.81 10.71 5.85
C ARG A 124 7.63 9.38 6.57
N MET A 125 7.20 9.40 7.83
CA MET A 125 6.96 8.17 8.60
C MET A 125 5.94 7.24 7.89
N TRP A 126 4.84 7.81 7.39
CA TRP A 126 3.86 7.05 6.63
C TRP A 126 4.45 6.45 5.36
N ALA A 127 5.26 7.22 4.62
CA ALA A 127 5.88 6.76 3.38
C ALA A 127 6.83 5.59 3.62
N ASP A 128 7.61 5.64 4.72
CA ASP A 128 8.49 4.55 5.13
C ASP A 128 7.69 3.28 5.47
N VAL A 129 6.57 3.43 6.19
CA VAL A 129 5.68 2.30 6.53
C VAL A 129 5.03 1.72 5.27
N ALA A 130 4.50 2.55 4.37
CA ALA A 130 3.87 2.12 3.13
C ALA A 130 4.87 1.44 2.19
N ALA A 131 6.10 1.94 2.09
CA ALA A 131 7.16 1.33 1.30
C ALA A 131 7.62 0.00 1.89
N ARG A 132 7.77 -0.09 3.22
CA ARG A 132 8.07 -1.36 3.88
C ARG A 132 6.96 -2.38 3.63
N HIS A 133 5.69 -1.97 3.72
CA HIS A 133 4.53 -2.83 3.50
C HIS A 133 4.49 -3.40 2.07
N ASP A 134 4.73 -2.57 1.04
CA ASP A 134 4.88 -3.04 -0.35
C ASP A 134 6.01 -4.08 -0.47
N ARG A 135 7.16 -3.85 0.18
CA ARG A 135 8.35 -4.73 0.12
C ARG A 135 8.17 -6.05 0.86
N GLU A 136 7.57 -6.02 2.05
CA GLU A 136 7.25 -7.20 2.86
C GLU A 136 6.38 -8.16 2.04
N HIS A 137 5.29 -7.66 1.46
CA HIS A 137 4.41 -8.48 0.66
C HIS A 137 4.98 -8.88 -0.71
N ALA A 138 5.84 -8.05 -1.31
CA ALA A 138 6.61 -8.47 -2.47
C ALA A 138 7.50 -9.68 -2.14
N GLN A 139 8.09 -9.69 -0.95
CA GLN A 139 8.89 -10.81 -0.46
C GLN A 139 8.03 -12.05 -0.18
N ASP A 140 6.85 -11.92 0.43
CA ASP A 140 5.92 -13.04 0.64
C ASP A 140 5.54 -13.71 -0.69
N ILE A 141 5.19 -12.91 -1.69
CA ILE A 141 4.81 -13.39 -3.02
C ILE A 141 5.99 -14.10 -3.70
N ARG A 142 7.21 -13.54 -3.61
CA ARG A 142 8.41 -14.19 -4.18
C ARG A 142 8.70 -15.54 -3.53
N GLN A 143 8.58 -15.64 -2.21
CA GLN A 143 8.79 -16.90 -1.49
C GLN A 143 7.74 -17.96 -1.87
N TRP A 144 6.48 -17.55 -1.99
CA TRP A 144 5.41 -18.43 -2.46
C TRP A 144 5.69 -18.93 -3.88
N ARG A 145 6.06 -18.03 -4.81
CA ARG A 145 6.44 -18.39 -6.18
C ARG A 145 7.56 -19.43 -6.23
N GLU A 146 8.62 -19.21 -5.46
CA GLU A 146 9.75 -20.14 -5.37
C GLU A 146 9.31 -21.52 -4.87
N LYS A 147 8.46 -21.55 -3.83
CA LYS A 147 7.92 -22.79 -3.26
C LYS A 147 7.04 -23.57 -4.24
N GLU A 148 6.23 -22.86 -5.02
CA GLU A 148 5.30 -23.46 -6.00
C GLU A 148 5.94 -23.71 -7.38
N GLY A 149 7.16 -23.21 -7.62
CA GLY A 149 7.88 -23.36 -8.88
C GLY A 149 7.34 -22.48 -10.02
N ILE A 150 6.94 -21.23 -9.71
CA ILE A 150 6.28 -20.26 -10.60
C ILE A 150 7.14 -19.03 -10.89
#